data_AF-A0AAW8KEL3-F1
#
_entry.id   AF-A0AAW8KEL3-F1
#
_cell.length_a   1.000
_cell.length_b   1.000
_cell.length_c   1.000
_cell.angle_alpha   90.00
_cell.angle_beta   90.00
_cell.angle_gamma   90.00
#
_symmetry.space_group_name_H-M   'P 1'
#
loop_
_entity.id
_entity.type
_entity.pdbx_description
1 polymer ?
#
loop_
_entity_poly.entity_id
_entity_poly.type
_entity_poly.pdbx_seq_one_letter_code
_entity_poly.pdbx_strand_id
1 'polypeptide(L)' 'MQKYVCEPCGYVYDPEIGDPDSGIEPGTAFE' A
#
# COMPACT_ATOMS: atom_id res chain seq x y z
N MET A 1 -8.84 5.55 2.25
CA MET A 1 -8.68 4.18 1.72
C MET A 1 -8.30 3.24 2.86
N GLN A 2 -8.51 1.93 2.76
CA GLN A 2 -8.08 1.00 3.81
C GLN A 2 -6.59 0.66 3.62
N LYS A 3 -5.80 0.76 4.70
CA LYS A 3 -4.41 0.31 4.71
C LYS A 3 -4.39 -1.21 4.61
N TYR A 4 -3.46 -1.75 3.83
CA TYR A 4 -3.29 -3.19 3.71
C TYR A 4 -2.10 -3.64 4.56
N VAL A 5 -2.27 -4.73 5.30
CA VAL A 5 -1.19 -5.32 6.10
C VAL A 5 -0.88 -6.70 5.55
N CYS A 6 0.37 -6.90 5.14
CA CYS A 6 0.93 -8.21 4.87
C CYS A 6 1.07 -8.96 6.20
N GLU A 7 0.14 -9.84 6.55
CA GLU A 7 0.22 -10.63 7.78
C GLU A 7 1.51 -11.47 7.91
N PRO A 8 2.04 -12.09 6.83
CA PRO A 8 3.26 -12.90 6.94
C PRO A 8 4.53 -12.10 7.23
N CYS A 9 4.59 -10.84 6.79
CA CYS A 9 5.82 -10.04 6.80
C CYS A 9 5.72 -8.73 7.60
N GLY A 10 4.52 -8.32 7.99
CA GLY A 10 4.24 -7.08 8.72
C GLY A 10 4.28 -5.81 7.88
N TYR A 11 4.48 -5.91 6.55
CA TYR A 11 4.48 -4.75 5.67
C TYR A 11 3.11 -4.06 5.67
N VAL A 12 3.10 -2.73 5.78
CA VAL A 12 1.89 -1.91 5.74
C VAL A 12 1.92 -1.07 4.49
N TYR A 13 1.00 -1.35 3.57
CA TYR A 13 0.75 -0.52 2.40
C TYR A 13 -0.28 0.55 2.74
N ASP A 14 0.09 1.81 2.52
CA ASP A 14 -0.78 2.97 2.67
C ASP A 14 -1.18 3.51 1.30
N PRO A 15 -2.41 3.26 0.82
CA PRO A 15 -2.89 3.77 -0.46
C PRO A 15 -2.79 5.28 -0.59
N GLU A 16 -2.80 6.05 0.50
CA GLU A 16 -2.69 7.51 0.42
C GLU A 16 -1.27 7.97 0.05
N ILE A 17 -0.27 7.12 0.28
CA ILE A 17 1.14 7.36 -0.04
C ILE A 17 1.54 6.60 -1.32
N GLY A 18 0.91 5.46 -1.60
CA GLY A 18 1.31 4.55 -2.67
C GLY A 18 2.60 3.81 -2.31
N ASP A 19 3.34 3.40 -3.33
CA ASP A 19 4.66 2.79 -3.21
C ASP A 19 5.52 3.19 -4.43
N PRO A 20 6.15 4.39 -4.40
CA PRO A 20 6.92 4.92 -5.53
C PRO A 20 8.10 4.04 -5.95
N ASP A 21 8.69 3.30 -5.01
CA ASP A 21 9.81 2.39 -5.30
C ASP A 21 9.35 1.19 -6.17
N SER A 22 8.11 0.75 -5.97
CA SER A 22 7.44 -0.27 -6.79
C SER A 22 6.65 0.31 -7.97
N GLY A 23 6.63 1.64 -8.17
CA GLY A 23 5.90 2.31 -9.25
C GLY A 23 4.39 2.45 -9.02
N ILE A 24 3.95 2.40 -7.76
CA ILE A 24 2.54 2.55 -7.38
C ILE A 24 2.29 3.99 -6.94
N GLU A 25 1.41 4.70 -7.64
CA GLU A 25 1.11 6.09 -7.33
C GLU A 25 0.24 6.23 -6.06
N PRO A 26 0.36 7.37 -5.33
CA PRO A 26 -0.59 7.74 -4.29
C PRO A 26 -2.04 7.70 -4.79
N GLY A 27 -2.95 7.21 -3.96
CA GLY A 27 -4.35 7.01 -4.28
C GLY A 27 -4.67 5.66 -4.93
N THR A 28 -3.73 4.71 -5.00
CA THR A 28 -3.98 3.37 -5.54
C THR A 28 -4.45 2.43 -4.43
N ALA A 29 -5.74 2.09 -4.39
CA ALA A 29 -6.26 1.14 -3.40
C ALA A 29 -6.02 -0.32 -3.82
N PHE A 30 -5.81 -1.19 -2.83
CA PHE A 30 -5.92 -2.64 -3.00
C PHE A 30 -7.40 -3.05 -2.82
N GLU A 31 -7.92 -3.94 -3.67
CA GLU A 31 -9.30 -4.49 -3.60
C GLU A 31 -9.38 -5.77 -2.76
#